data_AF-A0A6G1R5H9-F1
#
_entry.id   AF-A0A6G1R5H9-F1
#
_cell.length_a   1.000
_cell.length_b   1.000
_cell.length_c   1.000
_cell.angle_alpha   90.00
_cell.angle_beta   90.00
_cell.angle_gamma   90.00
#
_symmetry.space_group_name_H-M   'P 1'
#
loop_
_entity.id
_entity.type
_entity.pdbx_description
1 polymer ?
#
loop_
_entity_poly.entity_id
_entity_poly.type
_entity_poly.pdbx_seq_one_letter_code
_entity_poly.pdbx_strand_id
1 'polypeptide(L)'
;APKSLLDQRFLCLIDYYESQIHQMKKELRQHKKDEDQVQREVKSKEEILNLDATPNYRALLMSFQKQLVETKARNEQLLLENVNLKKDLELRPTARELKLYKHQVKKLEKTLKKTIQSSGSSSGERIEEKKDLESIAGVDQLQAVCQQYLQVLSRIDSILRSPRAPPLIYRRSKGPLQNHVKENGQGCGFEHLPPTIEMWADQLMALKDLHRSLRKLCLELVPWHTVDPQDNGEPIRVEDLQFIVDAILEEIENKEKNSQAPSLPTLFAIVSHFQKLFDVNSLNGVYPRMNEVYTKLGEMTNAMRSLHELLELDSSAPPTVVVDTVGKLCDIINDNVTKQVQQLLGTQDIHSIINKLEEHECFFPPFQALIQDLLCLLEISNLDDIVPTVRNLKLVAR
;
A
#
# COMPACT_ATOMS: atom_id res chain seq x y z
N ALA A 1 -46.95 4.69 -21.80
CA ALA A 1 -47.27 5.87 -20.98
C ALA A 1 -47.07 5.50 -19.52
N PRO A 2 -46.35 6.30 -18.72
CA PRO A 2 -46.12 6.00 -17.30
C PRO A 2 -47.48 5.97 -16.59
N LYS A 3 -47.71 4.93 -15.77
CA LYS A 3 -49.04 4.61 -15.22
C LYS A 3 -49.26 5.18 -13.82
N SER A 4 -48.29 5.90 -13.27
CA SER A 4 -48.31 6.44 -11.91
C SER A 4 -47.57 7.78 -11.82
N LEU A 5 -48.06 8.69 -10.97
CA LEU A 5 -47.43 9.97 -10.65
C LEU A 5 -46.01 9.78 -10.06
N LEU A 6 -45.76 8.62 -9.44
CA LEU A 6 -44.46 8.22 -8.94
C LEU A 6 -43.48 7.88 -10.08
N ASP A 7 -43.96 7.17 -11.11
CA ASP A 7 -43.15 6.82 -12.29
C ASP A 7 -42.71 8.08 -13.04
N GLN A 8 -43.57 9.10 -13.10
CA GLN A 8 -43.23 10.37 -13.72
C GLN A 8 -42.15 11.13 -12.94
N ARG A 9 -42.17 11.06 -11.60
CA ARG A 9 -41.10 11.62 -10.77
C ARG A 9 -39.78 10.87 -10.93
N PHE A 10 -39.83 9.54 -11.06
CA PHE A 10 -38.64 8.74 -11.32
C PHE A 10 -38.05 9.05 -12.70
N LEU A 11 -38.87 9.19 -13.73
CA LEU A 11 -38.41 9.56 -15.07
C LEU A 11 -37.74 10.94 -15.06
N CYS A 12 -38.34 11.95 -14.41
CA CYS A 12 -37.71 13.27 -14.29
C CYS A 12 -36.37 13.22 -13.53
N LEU A 13 -36.25 12.35 -12.52
CA LEU A 13 -35.00 12.18 -11.78
C LEU A 13 -33.94 11.48 -12.64
N ILE A 14 -34.34 10.49 -13.43
CA ILE A 14 -33.47 9.81 -14.40
C ILE A 14 -33.01 10.81 -15.45
N ASP A 15 -33.90 11.60 -16.06
CA ASP A 15 -33.56 12.62 -17.05
C ASP A 15 -32.59 13.67 -16.51
N TYR A 16 -32.74 14.06 -15.23
CA TYR A 16 -31.84 14.98 -14.56
C TYR A 16 -30.43 14.40 -14.37
N TYR A 17 -30.32 13.15 -13.91
CA TYR A 17 -29.02 12.51 -13.74
C TYR A 17 -28.38 12.14 -15.09
N GLU A 18 -29.16 11.74 -16.08
CA GLU A 18 -28.67 11.50 -17.44
C GLU A 18 -28.11 12.78 -18.05
N SER A 19 -28.78 13.92 -17.83
CA SER A 19 -28.29 15.23 -18.26
C SER A 19 -26.98 15.62 -17.57
N GLN A 20 -26.86 15.41 -16.25
CA GLN A 20 -25.60 15.63 -15.53
C GLN A 20 -24.47 14.71 -16.03
N ILE A 21 -24.75 13.42 -16.24
CA ILE A 21 -23.77 12.47 -16.78
C ILE A 21 -23.35 12.88 -18.18
N HIS A 22 -24.28 13.38 -19.01
CA HIS A 22 -23.96 13.85 -20.35
C HIS A 22 -23.08 15.10 -20.34
N GLN A 23 -23.34 16.03 -19.42
CA GLN A 23 -22.54 17.23 -19.21
C GLN A 23 -21.11 16.88 -18.76
N MET A 24 -20.96 16.03 -17.75
CA MET A 24 -19.64 15.56 -17.31
C MET A 24 -18.88 14.83 -18.43
N LYS A 25 -19.56 13.99 -19.22
CA LYS A 25 -18.95 13.33 -20.39
C LYS A 25 -18.55 14.33 -21.47
N LYS A 26 -19.27 15.44 -21.63
CA LYS A 26 -18.94 16.51 -22.58
C LYS A 26 -17.71 17.28 -22.11
N GLU A 27 -17.63 17.60 -20.82
CA GLU A 27 -16.47 18.25 -20.19
C GLU A 27 -15.21 17.38 -20.28
N LEU A 28 -15.32 16.07 -19.99
CA LEU A 28 -14.20 15.13 -20.15
C LEU A 28 -13.70 15.03 -21.60
N ARG A 29 -14.61 15.08 -22.59
CA ARG A 29 -14.22 15.11 -24.01
C ARG A 29 -13.59 16.43 -24.40
N GLN A 30 -13.98 17.54 -23.77
CA GLN A 30 -13.38 18.85 -24.01
C GLN A 30 -11.97 18.89 -23.42
N HIS A 31 -11.78 18.49 -22.16
CA HIS A 31 -10.46 18.38 -21.54
C HIS A 31 -9.50 17.49 -22.33
N LYS A 32 -9.99 16.36 -22.85
CA LYS A 32 -9.17 15.47 -23.69
C LYS A 32 -8.77 16.12 -25.02
N LYS A 33 -9.65 16.91 -25.63
CA LYS A 33 -9.31 17.68 -26.85
C LYS A 33 -8.34 18.81 -26.55
N ASP A 34 -8.48 19.46 -25.41
CA ASP A 34 -7.59 20.54 -24.97
C ASP A 34 -6.20 19.97 -24.64
N GLU A 35 -6.11 18.77 -24.04
CA GLU A 35 -4.86 18.02 -23.86
C GLU A 35 -4.21 17.65 -25.20
N ASP A 36 -4.99 17.16 -26.17
CA ASP A 36 -4.50 16.82 -27.51
C ASP A 36 -4.08 18.07 -28.33
N GLN A 37 -4.66 19.23 -28.04
CA GLN A 37 -4.33 20.51 -28.67
C GLN A 37 -3.08 21.14 -28.02
N VAL A 38 -2.95 21.06 -26.69
CA VAL A 38 -1.72 21.43 -25.96
C VAL A 38 -0.55 20.56 -26.39
N GLN A 39 -0.75 19.24 -26.59
CA GLN A 39 0.30 18.37 -27.15
C GLN A 39 0.70 18.73 -28.59
N ARG A 40 -0.22 19.28 -29.40
CA ARG A 40 0.07 19.74 -30.77
C ARG A 40 0.78 21.09 -30.79
N GLU A 41 0.45 22.00 -29.87
CA GLU A 41 1.15 23.28 -29.70
C GLU A 41 2.53 23.13 -29.04
N VAL A 42 2.73 22.10 -28.21
CA VAL A 42 4.06 21.74 -27.69
C VAL A 42 4.97 21.27 -28.83
N LYS A 43 4.46 20.48 -29.78
CA LYS A 43 5.21 20.06 -30.98
C LYS A 43 5.58 21.20 -31.93
N SER A 44 4.76 22.26 -32.03
CA SER A 44 5.09 23.42 -32.87
C SER A 44 5.98 24.46 -32.17
N LYS A 45 5.96 24.52 -30.83
CA LYS A 45 6.90 25.34 -30.05
C LYS A 45 8.28 24.71 -29.86
N GLU A 46 8.41 23.39 -30.04
CA GLU A 46 9.70 22.68 -30.04
C GLU A 46 10.65 23.14 -31.17
N GLU A 47 10.14 23.70 -32.28
CA GLU A 47 11.00 24.26 -33.34
C GLU A 47 11.47 25.70 -33.07
N ILE A 48 10.82 26.45 -32.16
CA ILE A 48 11.11 27.87 -31.91
C ILE A 48 12.01 28.07 -30.68
N LEU A 49 12.13 27.08 -29.79
CA LEU A 49 13.02 27.14 -28.62
C LEU A 49 14.34 26.39 -28.86
N ASN A 50 15.00 26.69 -29.97
CA ASN A 50 16.43 26.42 -30.13
C ASN A 50 17.24 27.49 -29.39
N LEU A 51 17.21 27.48 -28.05
CA LEU A 51 18.08 28.30 -27.22
C LEU A 51 18.78 27.42 -26.17
N ASP A 52 19.97 26.95 -26.53
CA ASP A 52 21.11 26.63 -25.65
C ASP A 52 20.89 25.85 -24.34
N ALA A 53 20.07 24.80 -24.34
CA ALA A 53 20.12 23.80 -23.29
C ALA A 53 21.24 22.78 -23.59
N THR A 54 22.31 22.80 -22.78
CA THR A 54 23.45 21.86 -22.82
C THR A 54 22.95 20.41 -23.06
N PRO A 55 23.60 19.61 -23.94
CA PRO A 55 23.15 18.26 -24.34
C PRO A 55 22.81 17.32 -23.18
N ASN A 56 23.35 17.58 -21.99
CA ASN A 56 23.12 16.82 -20.76
C ASN A 56 21.68 16.98 -20.21
N TYR A 57 21.08 18.17 -20.28
CA TYR A 57 19.72 18.40 -19.76
C TYR A 57 18.65 17.75 -20.66
N ARG A 58 18.85 17.78 -21.98
CA ARG A 58 17.98 17.09 -22.95
C ARG A 58 18.03 15.57 -22.77
N ALA A 59 19.21 15.00 -22.54
CA ALA A 59 19.37 13.58 -22.24
C ALA A 59 18.66 13.20 -20.93
N LEU A 60 18.77 14.04 -19.89
CA LEU A 60 18.10 13.83 -18.61
C LEU A 60 16.57 13.86 -18.74
N LEU A 61 16.01 14.86 -19.44
CA LEU A 61 14.58 14.93 -19.69
C LEU A 61 14.06 13.72 -20.46
N MET A 62 14.79 13.28 -21.51
CA MET A 62 14.46 12.07 -22.25
C MET A 62 14.52 10.81 -21.38
N SER A 63 15.47 10.74 -20.44
CA SER A 63 15.57 9.62 -19.50
C SER A 63 14.38 9.57 -18.54
N PHE A 64 13.93 10.71 -18.01
CA PHE A 64 12.75 10.77 -17.15
C PHE A 64 11.47 10.45 -17.93
N GLN A 65 11.35 10.96 -19.15
CA GLN A 65 10.22 10.63 -20.02
C GLN A 65 10.17 9.13 -20.32
N LYS A 66 11.31 8.51 -20.61
CA LYS A 66 11.41 7.05 -20.82
C LYS A 66 11.02 6.27 -19.57
N GLN A 67 11.52 6.67 -18.40
CA GLN A 67 11.17 6.04 -17.13
C GLN A 67 9.65 6.15 -16.82
N LEU A 68 9.03 7.27 -17.17
CA LEU A 68 7.59 7.49 -16.98
C LEU A 68 6.75 6.58 -17.91
N VAL A 69 7.22 6.37 -19.14
CA VAL A 69 6.58 5.42 -20.08
C VAL A 69 6.76 3.97 -19.62
N GLU A 70 7.96 3.59 -19.18
CA GLU A 70 8.26 2.23 -18.70
C GLU A 70 7.49 1.89 -17.42
N THR A 71 7.42 2.81 -16.46
CA THR A 71 6.63 2.63 -15.23
C THR A 71 5.14 2.51 -15.53
N LYS A 72 4.62 3.30 -16.48
CA LYS A 72 3.24 3.18 -16.93
C LYS A 72 2.95 1.82 -17.57
N ALA A 73 3.81 1.35 -18.47
CA ALA A 73 3.67 0.03 -19.10
C ALA A 73 3.73 -1.11 -18.05
N ARG A 74 4.63 -1.00 -17.06
CA ARG A 74 4.72 -1.98 -15.96
C ARG A 74 3.46 -2.00 -15.09
N ASN A 75 2.87 -0.84 -14.81
CA ASN A 75 1.60 -0.76 -14.08
C ASN A 75 0.45 -1.38 -14.87
N GLU A 76 0.37 -1.14 -16.18
CA GLU A 76 -0.62 -1.79 -17.06
C GLU A 76 -0.45 -3.32 -17.05
N GLN A 77 0.78 -3.82 -17.08
CA GLN A 77 1.07 -5.25 -16.97
C GLN A 77 0.63 -5.83 -15.63
N LEU A 78 0.95 -5.17 -14.51
CA LEU A 78 0.55 -5.61 -13.17
C LEU A 78 -0.97 -5.58 -12.95
N LEU A 79 -1.67 -4.65 -13.60
CA LEU A 79 -3.13 -4.61 -13.60
C LEU A 79 -3.73 -5.81 -14.34
N LEU A 80 -3.17 -6.16 -15.51
CA LEU A 80 -3.58 -7.35 -16.26
C LEU A 80 -3.31 -8.64 -15.45
N GLU A 81 -2.16 -8.73 -14.80
CA GLU A 81 -1.81 -9.85 -13.93
C GLU A 81 -2.75 -9.96 -12.73
N ASN A 82 -3.07 -8.85 -12.06
CA ASN A 82 -4.07 -8.82 -10.99
C ASN A 82 -5.44 -9.33 -11.45
N VAL A 83 -5.88 -8.92 -12.63
CA VAL A 83 -7.15 -9.39 -13.21
C VAL A 83 -7.09 -10.89 -13.47
N ASN A 84 -5.97 -11.42 -13.96
CA ASN A 84 -5.80 -12.86 -14.18
C ASN A 84 -5.74 -13.64 -12.86
N LEU A 85 -4.97 -13.18 -11.88
CA LEU A 85 -4.89 -13.80 -10.55
C LEU A 85 -6.26 -13.81 -9.87
N LYS A 86 -7.06 -12.74 -10.03
CA LYS A 86 -8.43 -12.71 -9.52
C LYS A 86 -9.32 -13.76 -10.20
N LYS A 87 -9.22 -13.92 -11.52
CA LYS A 87 -9.92 -15.00 -12.24
C LYS A 87 -9.47 -16.38 -11.78
N ASP A 88 -8.18 -16.59 -11.55
CA ASP A 88 -7.63 -17.85 -11.06
C ASP A 88 -8.10 -18.17 -9.63
N LEU A 89 -8.26 -17.14 -8.79
CA LEU A 89 -8.87 -17.28 -7.47
C LEU A 89 -10.36 -17.66 -7.56
N GLU A 90 -11.11 -17.06 -8.49
CA GLU A 90 -12.53 -17.39 -8.74
C GLU A 90 -12.70 -18.79 -9.34
N LEU A 91 -11.72 -19.28 -10.11
CA LEU A 91 -11.71 -20.63 -10.69
C LEU A 91 -11.14 -21.70 -9.74
N ARG A 92 -10.57 -21.30 -8.60
CA ARG A 92 -9.99 -22.24 -7.64
C ARG A 92 -11.09 -23.12 -7.03
N PRO A 93 -10.96 -24.47 -7.09
CA PRO A 93 -11.93 -25.37 -6.48
C PRO A 93 -12.10 -25.04 -5.00
N THR A 94 -13.36 -24.84 -4.60
CA THR A 94 -13.70 -24.48 -3.23
C THR A 94 -13.26 -25.61 -2.28
N ALA A 95 -12.87 -25.32 -1.04
CA ALA A 95 -12.43 -26.35 -0.08
C ALA A 95 -13.47 -27.48 0.14
N ARG A 96 -14.76 -27.19 -0.13
CA ARG A 96 -15.85 -28.19 -0.13
C ARG A 96 -15.77 -29.15 -1.33
N GLU A 97 -15.49 -28.64 -2.52
CA GLU A 97 -15.33 -29.42 -3.75
C GLU A 97 -14.09 -30.30 -3.70
N LEU A 98 -12.99 -29.78 -3.15
CA LEU A 98 -11.76 -30.57 -2.94
C LEU A 98 -11.99 -31.71 -1.95
N LYS A 99 -12.76 -31.49 -0.87
CA LYS A 99 -13.19 -32.57 0.05
C LYS A 99 -14.05 -33.61 -0.66
N LEU A 100 -14.95 -33.19 -1.55
CA LEU A 100 -15.80 -34.07 -2.34
C LEU A 100 -14.97 -34.92 -3.32
N TYR A 101 -14.07 -34.31 -4.08
CA TYR A 101 -13.16 -35.02 -4.99
C TYR A 101 -12.24 -35.98 -4.24
N LYS A 102 -11.69 -35.59 -3.09
CA LYS A 102 -10.89 -36.47 -2.23
C LYS A 102 -11.69 -37.68 -1.75
N HIS A 103 -12.98 -37.49 -1.43
CA HIS A 103 -13.85 -38.59 -1.05
C HIS A 103 -14.16 -39.53 -2.23
N GLN A 104 -14.41 -38.98 -3.42
CA GLN A 104 -14.62 -39.75 -4.64
C GLN A 104 -13.37 -40.58 -5.02
N VAL A 105 -12.18 -39.99 -4.95
CA VAL A 105 -10.91 -40.69 -5.18
C VAL A 105 -10.73 -41.83 -4.17
N LYS A 106 -10.96 -41.60 -2.88
CA LYS A 106 -10.93 -42.67 -1.86
C LYS A 106 -11.93 -43.79 -2.14
N LYS A 107 -13.11 -43.47 -2.67
CA LYS A 107 -14.12 -44.47 -3.06
C LYS A 107 -13.64 -45.31 -4.24
N LEU A 108 -13.06 -44.67 -5.26
CA LEU A 108 -12.49 -45.33 -6.43
C LEU A 108 -11.27 -46.19 -6.07
N GLU A 109 -10.41 -45.73 -5.17
CA GLU A 109 -9.28 -46.52 -4.64
C GLU A 109 -9.76 -47.76 -3.89
N LYS A 110 -10.83 -47.63 -3.07
CA LYS A 110 -11.42 -48.77 -2.37
C LYS A 110 -12.03 -49.78 -3.34
N THR A 111 -12.69 -49.32 -4.40
CA THR A 111 -13.23 -50.23 -5.43
C THR A 111 -12.10 -50.91 -6.20
N LEU A 112 -11.04 -50.18 -6.56
CA LEU A 112 -9.88 -50.73 -7.25
C LEU A 112 -9.16 -51.79 -6.40
N LYS A 113 -8.93 -51.52 -5.12
CA LYS A 113 -8.33 -52.49 -4.18
C LYS A 113 -9.18 -53.76 -4.05
N LYS A 114 -10.51 -53.63 -4.00
CA LYS A 114 -11.41 -54.78 -3.97
C LYS A 114 -11.34 -55.60 -5.25
N THR A 115 -11.31 -54.95 -6.43
CA THR A 115 -11.20 -55.63 -7.72
C THR A 115 -9.87 -56.39 -7.87
N ILE A 116 -8.76 -55.80 -7.44
CA ILE A 116 -7.44 -56.45 -7.47
C ILE A 116 -7.37 -57.63 -6.49
N GLN A 117 -7.97 -57.51 -5.30
CA GLN A 117 -8.03 -58.61 -4.33
C GLN A 117 -8.91 -59.78 -4.81
N SER A 118 -9.98 -59.50 -5.54
CA SER A 118 -10.83 -60.55 -6.12
C SER A 118 -10.20 -61.27 -7.32
N SER A 119 -9.19 -60.70 -8.00
CA SER A 119 -8.53 -61.34 -9.15
C SER A 119 -7.28 -62.15 -8.81
N GLY A 120 -6.82 -62.14 -7.54
CA GLY A 120 -5.59 -62.82 -7.10
C GLY A 120 -5.77 -64.23 -6.55
N SER A 121 -6.98 -64.80 -6.55
CA SER A 121 -7.32 -66.03 -5.80
C SER A 121 -7.62 -67.25 -6.67
N SER A 122 -6.87 -67.47 -7.77
CA SER A 122 -7.02 -68.69 -8.59
C SER A 122 -5.74 -68.98 -9.39
N SER A 123 -4.78 -69.69 -8.80
CA SER A 123 -3.76 -70.46 -9.52
C SER A 123 -2.95 -71.31 -8.54
N GLY A 124 -3.04 -72.65 -8.66
CA GLY A 124 -2.11 -73.58 -7.99
C GLY A 124 -2.66 -74.97 -7.63
N GLU A 125 -3.09 -75.77 -8.63
CA GLU A 125 -2.96 -77.25 -8.60
C GLU A 125 -1.47 -77.60 -8.88
N ARG A 126 -0.78 -78.69 -8.49
CA ARG A 126 -1.08 -80.06 -8.00
C ARG A 126 0.26 -80.80 -7.66
N ILE A 127 0.20 -81.95 -6.94
CA ILE A 127 1.11 -83.16 -6.96
C ILE A 127 2.48 -83.06 -6.24
N GLU A 128 3.07 -84.06 -5.54
CA GLU A 128 2.75 -85.36 -4.90
C GLU A 128 3.96 -85.71 -3.98
N GLU A 129 3.73 -86.27 -2.79
CA GLU A 129 4.18 -87.59 -2.26
C GLU A 129 5.65 -87.82 -1.83
N LYS A 130 5.75 -88.12 -0.52
CA LYS A 130 6.43 -89.25 0.17
C LYS A 130 7.98 -89.40 0.26
N LYS A 131 8.39 -89.45 1.54
CA LYS A 131 9.08 -90.53 2.28
C LYS A 131 10.60 -90.44 2.56
N ASP A 132 10.86 -90.43 3.88
CA ASP A 132 11.75 -91.29 4.67
C ASP A 132 13.26 -91.32 4.37
N LEU A 133 14.10 -90.78 5.30
CA LEU A 133 14.96 -91.56 6.22
C LEU A 133 16.06 -90.69 6.85
N GLU A 134 16.04 -90.63 8.18
CA GLU A 134 17.12 -90.18 9.03
C GLU A 134 18.42 -90.96 8.77
N SER A 135 19.48 -90.30 8.29
CA SER A 135 20.87 -90.58 8.71
C SER A 135 21.89 -89.49 8.32
N ILE A 136 21.49 -88.21 8.22
CA ILE A 136 22.41 -87.11 7.83
C ILE A 136 22.16 -85.82 8.66
N ALA A 137 21.68 -85.94 9.89
CA ALA A 137 21.19 -84.81 10.68
C ALA A 137 22.19 -83.64 10.87
N GLY A 138 23.51 -83.88 10.87
CA GLY A 138 24.52 -82.83 11.03
C GLY A 138 24.88 -82.07 9.73
N VAL A 139 24.87 -82.73 8.57
CA VAL A 139 25.20 -82.12 7.28
C VAL A 139 23.96 -81.50 6.64
N ASP A 140 22.79 -82.12 6.81
CA ASP A 140 21.50 -81.56 6.36
C ASP A 140 21.15 -80.29 7.13
N GLN A 141 21.47 -80.22 8.42
CA GLN A 141 21.24 -79.02 9.21
C GLN A 141 22.18 -77.88 8.79
N LEU A 142 23.46 -78.18 8.53
CA LEU A 142 24.42 -77.18 8.01
C LEU A 142 24.02 -76.72 6.59
N GLN A 143 23.57 -77.65 5.74
CA GLN A 143 23.13 -77.35 4.38
C GLN A 143 21.81 -76.59 4.35
N ALA A 144 20.87 -76.90 5.25
CA ALA A 144 19.63 -76.15 5.45
C ALA A 144 19.92 -74.73 5.97
N VAL A 145 20.88 -74.58 6.89
CA VAL A 145 21.33 -73.27 7.38
C VAL A 145 22.02 -72.47 6.26
N CYS A 146 22.88 -73.09 5.46
CA CYS A 146 23.48 -72.46 4.28
C CYS A 146 22.44 -72.04 3.24
N GLN A 147 21.40 -72.85 3.00
CA GLN A 147 20.28 -72.50 2.13
C GLN A 147 19.46 -71.33 2.69
N GLN A 148 19.25 -71.28 4.01
CA GLN A 148 18.61 -70.14 4.68
C GLN A 148 19.45 -68.86 4.54
N TYR A 149 20.77 -68.94 4.73
CA TYR A 149 21.68 -67.81 4.50
C TYR A 149 21.64 -67.32 3.04
N LEU A 150 21.70 -68.22 2.06
CA LEU A 150 21.59 -67.86 0.64
C LEU A 150 20.21 -67.28 0.29
N GLN A 151 19.14 -67.76 0.94
CA GLN A 151 17.80 -67.21 0.78
C GLN A 151 17.68 -65.80 1.38
N VAL A 152 18.37 -65.52 2.50
CA VAL A 152 18.44 -64.18 3.09
C VAL A 152 19.26 -63.25 2.21
N LEU A 153 20.44 -63.69 1.75
CA LEU A 153 21.31 -62.89 0.88
C LEU A 153 20.64 -62.58 -0.47
N SER A 154 19.90 -63.52 -1.05
CA SER A 154 19.12 -63.28 -2.28
C SER A 154 17.93 -62.34 -2.07
N ARG A 155 17.27 -62.36 -0.90
CA ARG A 155 16.25 -61.37 -0.53
C ARG A 155 16.84 -59.98 -0.37
N ILE A 156 18.03 -59.86 0.20
CA ILE A 156 18.73 -58.57 0.34
C ILE A 156 19.17 -58.07 -1.05
N ASP A 157 19.75 -58.94 -1.89
CA ASP A 157 20.17 -58.59 -3.25
C ASP A 157 18.97 -58.19 -4.14
N SER A 158 17.80 -58.79 -3.96
CA SER A 158 16.58 -58.37 -4.68
C SER A 158 16.07 -56.99 -4.24
N ILE A 159 16.26 -56.61 -2.97
CA ILE A 159 16.00 -55.26 -2.48
C ILE A 159 16.97 -54.25 -3.12
N LEU A 160 18.26 -54.58 -3.23
CA LEU A 160 19.26 -53.72 -3.86
C LEU A 160 19.06 -53.55 -5.38
N ARG A 161 18.57 -54.59 -6.05
CA ARG A 161 18.29 -54.56 -7.51
C ARG A 161 16.90 -54.02 -7.86
N SER A 162 16.09 -53.70 -6.86
CA SER A 162 14.76 -53.13 -7.05
C SER A 162 14.85 -51.78 -7.79
N PRO A 163 13.96 -51.49 -8.75
CA PRO A 163 13.91 -50.18 -9.43
C PRO A 163 13.57 -49.01 -8.48
N ARG A 164 13.19 -49.29 -7.23
CA ARG A 164 12.97 -48.31 -6.16
C ARG A 164 14.21 -48.10 -5.26
N ALA A 165 15.28 -48.85 -5.46
CA ALA A 165 16.50 -48.68 -4.68
C ALA A 165 17.26 -47.42 -5.13
N PRO A 166 17.91 -46.69 -4.21
CA PRO A 166 18.78 -45.58 -4.57
C PRO A 166 19.82 -46.04 -5.62
N PRO A 167 20.06 -45.26 -6.68
CA PRO A 167 21.09 -45.61 -7.65
C PRO A 167 22.43 -45.70 -6.92
N LEU A 168 23.15 -46.82 -7.10
CA LEU A 168 24.48 -47.01 -6.54
C LEU A 168 25.43 -45.99 -7.18
N ILE A 169 25.66 -44.87 -6.50
CA ILE A 169 26.54 -43.80 -6.97
C ILE A 169 28.00 -44.30 -7.07
N TYR A 170 28.37 -45.32 -6.29
CA TYR A 170 29.68 -45.96 -6.34
C TYR A 170 29.63 -47.32 -7.02
N ARG A 171 29.47 -47.32 -8.36
CA ARG A 171 29.84 -48.50 -9.15
C ARG A 171 31.37 -48.53 -9.19
N ARG A 172 32.01 -49.28 -8.27
CA ARG A 172 33.46 -49.55 -8.31
C ARG A 172 33.83 -49.86 -9.76
N SER A 173 34.61 -48.98 -10.37
CA SER A 173 35.01 -49.08 -11.77
C SER A 173 35.56 -50.47 -12.00
N LYS A 174 35.06 -51.17 -13.03
CA LYS A 174 35.74 -52.35 -13.57
C LYS A 174 37.17 -51.94 -13.90
N GLY A 175 38.12 -52.41 -13.08
CA GLY A 175 39.56 -52.25 -13.22
C GLY A 175 40.24 -53.55 -12.73
N PRO A 176 41.42 -53.89 -13.27
CA PRO A 176 41.71 -55.19 -13.87
C PRO A 176 42.06 -56.30 -12.87
N LEU A 177 41.65 -57.53 -13.23
CA LEU A 177 42.16 -58.85 -12.83
C LEU A 177 43.09 -58.88 -11.61
N GLN A 178 42.59 -59.41 -10.49
CA GLN A 178 43.42 -60.20 -9.58
C GLN A 178 42.89 -61.62 -9.50
N ASN A 179 43.69 -62.50 -10.09
CA ASN A 179 43.62 -63.94 -9.95
C ASN A 179 43.68 -64.32 -8.47
N HIS A 180 42.61 -64.92 -7.96
CA HIS A 180 42.75 -65.96 -6.95
C HIS A 180 42.00 -67.19 -7.44
N VAL A 181 42.78 -68.21 -7.78
CA VAL A 181 42.32 -69.58 -7.97
C VAL A 181 41.57 -70.01 -6.72
N LYS A 182 40.29 -70.39 -6.87
CA LYS A 182 39.71 -71.49 -6.11
C LYS A 182 38.93 -72.38 -7.05
N GLU A 183 39.56 -73.51 -7.38
CA GLU A 183 38.87 -74.73 -7.76
C GLU A 183 37.76 -75.03 -6.75
N ASN A 184 36.64 -75.53 -7.27
CA ASN A 184 35.46 -76.03 -6.55
C ASN A 184 34.54 -74.98 -5.88
N GLY A 185 33.42 -74.71 -6.57
CA GLY A 185 32.14 -74.40 -5.95
C GLY A 185 31.83 -72.93 -5.70
N GLN A 186 31.06 -72.34 -6.62
CA GLN A 186 30.09 -71.27 -6.34
C GLN A 186 30.61 -70.09 -5.49
N GLY A 187 31.42 -69.21 -6.08
CA GLY A 187 31.65 -67.88 -5.51
C GLY A 187 30.30 -67.19 -5.26
N CYS A 188 29.96 -66.95 -4.00
CA CYS A 188 28.71 -66.31 -3.62
C CYS A 188 28.71 -64.89 -4.20
N GLY A 189 27.88 -64.63 -5.21
CA GLY A 189 27.76 -63.33 -5.89
C GLY A 189 27.15 -62.22 -5.02
N PHE A 190 27.44 -62.23 -3.72
CA PHE A 190 26.91 -61.37 -2.66
C PHE A 190 27.99 -60.50 -2.00
N GLU A 191 29.23 -60.49 -2.52
CA GLU A 191 30.35 -59.70 -1.98
C GLU A 191 30.09 -58.18 -2.01
N HIS A 192 29.20 -57.70 -2.87
CA HIS A 192 28.78 -56.30 -2.93
C HIS A 192 27.76 -55.93 -1.85
N LEU A 193 27.12 -56.91 -1.19
CA LEU A 193 26.09 -56.63 -0.18
C LEU A 193 26.64 -55.88 1.04
N PRO A 194 27.72 -56.35 1.72
CA PRO A 194 28.16 -55.70 2.95
C PRO A 194 28.60 -54.23 2.76
N PRO A 195 29.45 -53.89 1.77
CA PRO A 195 29.85 -52.49 1.55
C PRO A 195 28.67 -51.58 1.16
N THR A 196 27.67 -52.12 0.45
CA THR A 196 26.49 -51.36 0.05
C THR A 196 25.59 -51.05 1.25
N ILE A 197 25.40 -52.03 2.14
CA ILE A 197 24.60 -51.87 3.36
C ILE A 197 25.28 -50.89 4.32
N GLU A 198 26.61 -51.00 4.47
CA GLU A 198 27.41 -50.08 5.29
C GLU A 198 27.30 -48.65 4.76
N MET A 199 27.44 -48.45 3.45
CA MET A 199 27.23 -47.14 2.81
C MET A 199 25.81 -46.58 3.03
N TRP A 200 24.77 -47.41 2.92
CA TRP A 200 23.40 -46.96 3.17
C TRP A 200 23.17 -46.60 4.65
N ALA A 201 23.79 -47.33 5.58
CA ALA A 201 23.77 -46.99 6.99
C ALA A 201 24.46 -45.64 7.25
N ASP A 202 25.62 -45.40 6.64
CA ASP A 202 26.34 -44.12 6.72
C ASP A 202 25.52 -42.97 6.14
N GLN A 203 24.86 -43.18 4.99
CA GLN A 203 23.98 -42.18 4.37
C GLN A 203 22.77 -41.86 5.26
N LEU A 204 22.17 -42.86 5.91
CA LEU A 204 21.08 -42.66 6.86
C LEU A 204 21.54 -41.87 8.10
N MET A 205 22.76 -42.12 8.59
CA MET A 205 23.35 -41.36 9.69
C MET A 205 23.65 -39.92 9.27
N ALA A 206 24.27 -39.71 8.11
CA ALA A 206 24.54 -38.38 7.57
C ALA A 206 23.27 -37.56 7.34
N LEU A 207 22.16 -38.20 6.94
CA LEU A 207 20.86 -37.54 6.79
C LEU A 207 20.32 -37.02 8.14
N LYS A 208 20.48 -37.81 9.21
CA LYS A 208 20.10 -37.39 10.58
C LYS A 208 20.94 -36.21 11.05
N ASP A 209 22.25 -36.24 10.78
CA ASP A 209 23.16 -35.16 11.15
C ASP A 209 22.90 -33.88 10.35
N LEU A 210 22.58 -34.02 9.05
CA LEU A 210 22.18 -32.90 8.20
C LEU A 210 20.87 -32.27 8.68
N HIS A 211 19.87 -33.07 9.01
CA HIS A 211 18.60 -32.59 9.57
C HIS A 211 18.80 -31.84 10.89
N ARG A 212 19.65 -32.36 11.79
CA ARG A 212 20.00 -31.67 13.05
C ARG A 212 20.68 -30.32 12.77
N SER A 213 21.60 -30.29 11.81
CA SER A 213 22.33 -29.07 11.44
C SER A 213 21.40 -28.02 10.80
N LEU A 214 20.51 -28.45 9.91
CA LEU A 214 19.47 -27.61 9.31
C LEU A 214 18.50 -27.06 10.34
N ARG A 215 18.07 -27.86 11.31
CA ARG A 215 17.23 -27.37 12.41
C ARG A 215 17.95 -26.31 13.25
N LYS A 216 19.24 -26.52 13.56
CA LYS A 216 20.04 -25.51 14.27
C LYS A 216 20.11 -24.20 13.47
N LEU A 217 20.39 -24.29 12.17
CA LEU A 217 20.42 -23.14 11.27
C LEU A 217 19.05 -22.43 11.19
N CYS A 218 17.96 -23.20 11.12
CA CYS A 218 16.60 -22.68 11.10
C CYS A 218 16.27 -21.93 12.39
N LEU A 219 16.69 -22.43 13.56
CA LEU A 219 16.50 -21.74 14.84
C LEU A 219 17.30 -20.43 14.93
N GLU A 220 18.51 -20.38 14.35
CA GLU A 220 19.34 -19.17 14.32
C GLU A 220 18.79 -18.12 13.34
N LEU A 221 18.30 -18.54 12.16
CA LEU A 221 17.84 -17.62 11.11
C LEU A 221 16.35 -17.25 11.22
N VAL A 222 15.52 -18.17 11.74
CA VAL A 222 14.05 -18.02 11.79
C VAL A 222 13.50 -18.48 13.16
N PRO A 223 13.68 -17.68 14.23
CA PRO A 223 13.31 -18.05 15.61
C PRO A 223 11.81 -18.30 15.82
N TRP A 224 10.97 -17.83 14.89
CA TRP A 224 9.52 -17.90 14.95
C TRP A 224 8.96 -19.22 14.40
N HIS A 225 9.77 -20.03 13.72
CA HIS A 225 9.40 -21.39 13.34
C HIS A 225 9.60 -22.34 14.53
N THR A 226 8.71 -22.24 15.51
CA THR A 226 8.60 -23.25 16.57
C THR A 226 7.85 -24.47 16.00
N VAL A 227 8.53 -25.29 15.21
CA VAL A 227 8.10 -26.67 15.05
C VAL A 227 8.69 -27.44 16.23
N ASP A 228 7.78 -27.95 17.05
CA ASP A 228 7.98 -28.78 18.25
C ASP A 228 9.14 -29.80 18.09
N PRO A 229 9.74 -30.28 19.20
CA PRO A 229 10.67 -31.40 19.14
C PRO A 229 9.88 -32.67 18.77
N GLN A 230 9.61 -32.82 17.47
CA GLN A 230 9.07 -34.05 16.91
C GLN A 230 10.07 -35.16 17.21
N ASP A 231 9.48 -36.18 17.83
CA ASP A 231 10.05 -37.29 18.54
C ASP A 231 11.05 -38.08 17.68
N ASN A 232 12.03 -38.69 18.33
CA ASN A 232 13.13 -39.41 17.70
C ASN A 232 12.68 -40.70 16.95
N GLY A 233 11.37 -40.92 16.80
CA GLY A 233 10.76 -42.12 16.25
C GLY A 233 10.29 -42.03 14.79
N GLU A 234 10.10 -40.83 14.22
CA GLU A 234 9.68 -40.71 12.82
C GLU A 234 10.87 -40.78 11.86
N PRO A 235 10.81 -41.62 10.79
CA PRO A 235 11.86 -41.69 9.80
C PRO A 235 11.94 -40.36 9.04
N ILE A 236 13.04 -39.62 9.25
CA ILE A 236 13.32 -38.35 8.57
C ILE A 236 13.31 -38.59 7.06
N ARG A 237 12.45 -37.86 6.35
CA ARG A 237 12.38 -37.94 4.90
C ARG A 237 13.12 -36.77 4.27
N VAL A 238 13.61 -36.97 3.05
CA VAL A 238 14.34 -35.93 2.30
C VAL A 238 13.42 -34.73 2.00
N GLU A 239 12.11 -34.96 1.85
CA GLU A 239 11.13 -33.89 1.67
C GLU A 239 11.05 -32.95 2.89
N ASP A 240 11.30 -33.45 4.10
CA ASP A 240 11.29 -32.64 5.31
C ASP A 240 12.50 -31.70 5.34
N LEU A 241 13.67 -32.17 4.89
CA LEU A 241 14.86 -31.32 4.75
C LEU A 241 14.66 -30.28 3.65
N GLN A 242 14.07 -30.67 2.51
CA GLN A 242 13.78 -29.75 1.42
C GLN A 242 12.84 -28.63 1.90
N PHE A 243 11.80 -28.97 2.67
CA PHE A 243 10.90 -27.98 3.24
C PHE A 243 11.60 -26.99 4.18
N ILE A 244 12.53 -27.46 5.03
CA ILE A 244 13.31 -26.57 5.90
C ILE A 244 14.18 -25.62 5.07
N VAL A 245 14.84 -26.13 4.02
CA VAL A 245 15.68 -25.31 3.14
C VAL A 245 14.85 -24.28 2.38
N ASP A 246 13.73 -24.69 1.80
CA ASP A 246 12.83 -23.80 1.06
C ASP A 246 12.28 -22.70 1.97
N ALA A 247 11.90 -23.04 3.22
CA ALA A 247 11.45 -22.06 4.21
C ALA A 247 12.55 -21.05 4.60
N ILE A 248 13.80 -21.50 4.77
CA ILE A 248 14.94 -20.62 5.04
C ILE A 248 15.19 -19.70 3.83
N LEU A 249 15.16 -20.22 2.61
CA LEU A 249 15.37 -19.44 1.39
C LEU A 249 14.27 -18.39 1.19
N GLU A 250 13.01 -18.75 1.40
CA GLU A 250 11.88 -17.83 1.31
C GLU A 250 12.01 -16.69 2.34
N GLU A 251 12.44 -16.99 3.58
CA GLU A 251 12.65 -15.96 4.60
C GLU A 251 13.82 -15.03 4.26
N ILE A 252 14.92 -15.55 3.71
CA ILE A 252 16.05 -14.72 3.26
C ILE A 252 15.61 -13.79 2.12
N GLU A 253 14.84 -14.29 1.15
CA GLU A 253 14.30 -13.48 0.06
C GLU A 253 13.32 -12.42 0.57
N ASN A 254 12.49 -12.76 1.56
CA ASN A 254 11.60 -11.80 2.21
C ASN A 254 12.37 -10.74 3.02
N LYS A 255 13.47 -11.11 3.69
CA LYS A 255 14.37 -10.16 4.36
C LYS A 255 15.02 -9.21 3.36
N GLU A 256 15.42 -9.67 2.19
CA GLU A 256 15.98 -8.83 1.12
C GLU A 256 14.94 -7.83 0.58
N LYS A 257 13.71 -8.29 0.34
CA LYS A 257 12.58 -7.41 -0.04
C LYS A 257 12.19 -6.42 1.07
N ASN A 258 12.26 -6.84 2.33
CA ASN A 258 12.00 -5.99 3.50
C ASN A 258 13.20 -5.09 3.87
N SER A 259 14.39 -5.33 3.32
CA SER A 259 15.55 -4.44 3.49
C SER A 259 15.39 -3.13 2.71
N GLN A 260 14.38 -3.05 1.85
CA GLN A 260 13.94 -1.81 1.22
C GLN A 260 13.06 -0.96 2.15
N ALA A 261 12.65 -1.49 3.32
CA ALA A 261 12.10 -0.66 4.38
C ALA A 261 13.23 0.20 4.96
N PRO A 262 13.08 1.55 5.00
CA PRO A 262 14.09 2.42 5.57
C PRO A 262 14.42 1.97 6.98
N SER A 263 15.72 1.96 7.33
CA SER A 263 16.17 1.55 8.65
C SER A 263 15.40 2.29 9.75
N LEU A 264 15.13 1.63 10.88
CA LEU A 264 14.42 2.22 12.02
C LEU A 264 14.94 3.63 12.40
N PRO A 265 16.27 3.91 12.42
CA PRO A 265 16.82 5.24 12.61
C PRO A 265 16.39 6.26 11.55
N THR A 266 16.32 5.87 10.27
CA THR A 266 15.86 6.71 9.17
C THR A 266 14.37 7.04 9.32
N LEU A 267 13.55 6.07 9.72
CA LEU A 267 12.14 6.29 10.03
C LEU A 267 11.95 7.27 11.18
N PHE A 268 12.72 7.13 12.26
CA PHE A 268 12.71 8.08 13.37
C PHE A 268 13.18 9.48 12.95
N ALA A 269 14.18 9.58 12.09
CA ALA A 269 14.64 10.86 11.54
C ALA A 269 13.56 11.54 10.68
N ILE A 270 12.85 10.77 9.85
CA ILE A 270 11.72 11.27 9.05
C ILE A 270 10.58 11.74 9.96
N VAL A 271 10.20 10.94 10.97
CA VAL A 271 9.17 11.30 11.94
C VAL A 271 9.56 12.57 12.71
N SER A 272 10.81 12.67 13.17
CA SER A 272 11.33 13.86 13.85
C SER A 272 11.33 15.09 12.95
N HIS A 273 11.63 14.91 11.66
CA HIS A 273 11.57 16.01 10.70
C HIS A 273 10.14 16.55 10.54
N PHE A 274 9.15 15.68 10.39
CA PHE A 274 7.74 16.09 10.32
C PHE A 274 7.24 16.72 11.63
N GLN A 275 7.67 16.20 12.77
CA GLN A 275 7.38 16.80 14.09
C GLN A 275 7.94 18.23 14.20
N LYS A 276 9.15 18.49 13.70
CA LYS A 276 9.74 19.84 13.67
C LYS A 276 9.06 20.75 12.64
N LEU A 277 8.74 20.23 11.45
CA LEU A 277 8.12 21.00 10.37
C LEU A 277 6.75 21.54 10.79
N PHE A 278 5.96 20.71 11.48
CA PHE A 278 4.62 21.06 11.94
C PHE A 278 4.59 21.55 13.40
N ASP A 279 5.74 21.64 14.08
CA ASP A 279 5.88 22.06 15.49
C ASP A 279 4.99 21.25 16.46
N VAL A 280 5.13 19.92 16.42
CA VAL A 280 4.30 19.00 17.20
C VAL A 280 5.15 17.97 17.96
N ASN A 281 4.82 17.79 19.24
CA ASN A 281 5.54 16.88 20.14
C ASN A 281 5.20 15.39 19.94
N SER A 282 4.19 15.06 19.13
CA SER A 282 3.77 13.67 18.86
C SER A 282 3.35 13.47 17.41
N LEU A 283 3.59 12.27 16.87
CA LEU A 283 3.21 11.91 15.49
C LEU A 283 1.69 12.03 15.28
N ASN A 284 0.89 11.72 16.30
CA ASN A 284 -0.57 11.85 16.25
C ASN A 284 -1.02 13.30 16.06
N GLY A 285 -0.21 14.27 16.45
CA GLY A 285 -0.50 15.70 16.26
C GLY A 285 -0.14 16.22 14.87
N VAL A 286 0.67 15.50 14.09
CA VAL A 286 1.09 15.93 12.74
C VAL A 286 -0.10 16.01 11.80
N TYR A 287 -0.96 15.00 11.79
CA TYR A 287 -2.12 14.97 10.89
C TYR A 287 -3.17 16.06 11.20
N PRO A 288 -3.59 16.27 12.47
CA PRO A 288 -4.41 17.42 12.84
C PRO A 288 -3.78 18.76 12.44
N ARG A 289 -2.48 18.95 12.69
CA ARG A 289 -1.81 20.21 12.40
C ARG A 289 -1.67 20.46 10.90
N MET A 290 -1.42 19.41 10.12
CA MET A 290 -1.43 19.47 8.66
C MET A 290 -2.81 19.86 8.12
N ASN A 291 -3.89 19.27 8.64
CA ASN A 291 -5.25 19.62 8.23
C ASN A 291 -5.57 21.08 8.56
N GLU A 292 -5.13 21.57 9.73
CA GLU A 292 -5.28 22.97 10.11
C GLU A 292 -4.53 23.91 9.15
N VAL A 293 -3.32 23.56 8.75
CA VAL A 293 -2.56 24.32 7.73
C VAL A 293 -3.32 24.37 6.41
N TYR A 294 -3.91 23.25 5.95
CA TYR A 294 -4.72 23.25 4.73
C TYR A 294 -5.99 24.09 4.87
N THR A 295 -6.68 24.02 6.00
CA THR A 295 -7.85 24.87 6.26
C THR A 295 -7.45 26.34 6.27
N LYS A 296 -6.39 26.72 6.98
CA LYS A 296 -5.89 28.10 7.06
C LYS A 296 -5.40 28.62 5.71
N LEU A 297 -4.73 27.78 4.92
CA LEU A 297 -4.31 28.14 3.57
C LEU A 297 -5.51 28.35 2.64
N GLY A 298 -6.54 27.50 2.76
CA GLY A 298 -7.81 27.67 2.03
C GLY A 298 -8.53 28.96 2.41
N GLU A 299 -8.63 29.25 3.71
CA GLU A 299 -9.18 30.50 4.24
C GLU A 299 -8.42 31.72 3.72
N MET A 300 -7.08 31.69 3.81
CA MET A 300 -6.22 32.79 3.34
C MET A 300 -6.34 33.00 1.82
N THR A 301 -6.35 31.92 1.04
CA THR A 301 -6.52 32.00 -0.42
C THR A 301 -7.89 32.56 -0.78
N ASN A 302 -8.93 32.19 -0.04
CA ASN A 302 -10.28 32.71 -0.25
C ASN A 302 -10.37 34.20 0.13
N ALA A 303 -9.85 34.58 1.30
CA ALA A 303 -9.79 35.97 1.73
C ALA A 303 -9.00 36.84 0.72
N MET A 304 -7.87 36.32 0.25
CA MET A 304 -7.04 36.96 -0.77
C MET A 304 -7.81 37.15 -2.09
N ARG A 305 -8.56 36.15 -2.55
CA ARG A 305 -9.43 36.28 -3.72
C ARG A 305 -10.52 37.32 -3.52
N SER A 306 -11.18 37.32 -2.37
CA SER A 306 -12.18 38.34 -2.03
C SER A 306 -11.59 39.75 -1.99
N LEU A 307 -10.36 39.91 -1.49
CA LEU A 307 -9.65 41.18 -1.52
C LEU A 307 -9.25 41.59 -2.95
N HIS A 308 -8.82 40.64 -3.80
CA HIS A 308 -8.57 40.92 -5.21
C HIS A 308 -9.82 41.43 -5.93
N GLU A 309 -10.96 40.79 -5.69
CA GLU A 309 -12.25 41.20 -6.26
C GLU A 309 -12.68 42.59 -5.77
N LEU A 310 -12.59 42.83 -4.45
CA LEU A 310 -13.00 44.10 -3.86
C LEU A 310 -12.11 45.28 -4.28
N LEU A 311 -10.81 45.02 -4.47
CA LEU A 311 -9.82 46.03 -4.86
C LEU A 311 -9.59 46.09 -6.38
N GLU A 312 -10.33 45.29 -7.15
CA GLU A 312 -10.21 45.17 -8.62
C GLU A 312 -8.76 44.89 -9.08
N LEU A 313 -8.02 44.11 -8.30
CA LEU A 313 -6.64 43.71 -8.62
C LEU A 313 -6.64 42.45 -9.48
N ASP A 314 -5.64 42.33 -10.35
CA ASP A 314 -5.47 41.13 -11.17
C ASP A 314 -5.32 39.90 -10.27
N SER A 315 -5.97 38.79 -10.65
CA SER A 315 -5.99 37.53 -9.90
C SER A 315 -4.59 36.95 -9.63
N SER A 316 -3.59 37.39 -10.39
CA SER A 316 -2.17 37.01 -10.29
C SER A 316 -1.36 37.89 -9.32
N ALA A 317 -1.95 38.94 -8.73
CA ALA A 317 -1.24 39.86 -7.85
C ALA A 317 -0.72 39.15 -6.58
N PRO A 318 0.53 39.39 -6.16
CA PRO A 318 1.06 38.77 -4.95
C PRO A 318 0.44 39.36 -3.68
N PRO A 319 0.36 38.61 -2.56
CA PRO A 319 -0.21 39.06 -1.28
C PRO A 319 0.35 40.38 -0.76
N THR A 320 1.63 40.66 -1.03
CA THR A 320 2.28 41.90 -0.62
C THR A 320 1.66 43.13 -1.28
N VAL A 321 1.25 43.03 -2.55
CA VAL A 321 0.62 44.14 -3.29
C VAL A 321 -0.78 44.43 -2.77
N VAL A 322 -1.54 43.40 -2.41
CA VAL A 322 -2.87 43.55 -1.80
C VAL A 322 -2.78 44.24 -0.45
N VAL A 323 -1.83 43.82 0.39
CA VAL A 323 -1.64 44.44 1.71
C VAL A 323 -1.19 45.90 1.56
N ASP A 324 -0.33 46.21 0.58
CA ASP A 324 0.10 47.58 0.31
C ASP A 324 -1.03 48.48 -0.22
N THR A 325 -1.91 47.97 -1.08
CA THR A 325 -3.07 48.74 -1.56
C THR A 325 -4.10 48.96 -0.46
N VAL A 326 -4.37 47.94 0.37
CA VAL A 326 -5.20 48.09 1.57
C VAL A 326 -4.58 49.11 2.53
N GLY A 327 -3.26 49.04 2.74
CA GLY A 327 -2.52 50.01 3.57
C GLY A 327 -2.69 51.44 3.07
N LYS A 328 -2.49 51.68 1.78
CA LYS A 328 -2.71 52.99 1.14
C LYS A 328 -4.14 53.48 1.28
N LEU A 329 -5.13 52.60 1.15
CA LEU A 329 -6.53 52.96 1.36
C LEU A 329 -6.80 53.34 2.82
N CYS A 330 -6.26 52.58 3.78
CA CYS A 330 -6.33 52.92 5.19
C CYS A 330 -5.69 54.28 5.48
N ASP A 331 -4.53 54.58 4.89
CA ASP A 331 -3.85 55.87 5.02
C ASP A 331 -4.69 57.01 4.43
N ILE A 332 -5.25 56.84 3.23
CA ILE A 332 -6.13 57.83 2.60
C ILE A 332 -7.38 58.10 3.44
N ILE A 333 -8.02 57.05 3.96
CA ILE A 333 -9.21 57.18 4.81
C ILE A 333 -8.83 57.89 6.10
N ASN A 334 -7.73 57.51 6.74
CA ASN A 334 -7.27 58.10 7.99
C ASN A 334 -6.90 59.58 7.81
N ASP A 335 -6.19 59.92 6.73
CA ASP A 335 -5.89 61.29 6.36
C ASP A 335 -7.16 62.11 6.09
N ASN A 336 -8.14 61.53 5.39
CA ASN A 336 -9.40 62.20 5.11
C ASN A 336 -10.21 62.43 6.40
N VAL A 337 -10.31 61.44 7.29
CA VAL A 337 -10.96 61.58 8.60
C VAL A 337 -10.23 62.63 9.43
N THR A 338 -8.89 62.60 9.47
CA THR A 338 -8.09 63.59 10.18
C THR A 338 -8.33 65.00 9.64
N LYS A 339 -8.41 65.18 8.31
CA LYS A 339 -8.75 66.45 7.67
C LYS A 339 -10.18 66.90 7.95
N GLN A 340 -11.15 66.00 7.95
CA GLN A 340 -12.54 66.33 8.29
C GLN A 340 -12.68 66.75 9.76
N VAL A 341 -12.02 66.04 10.67
CA VAL A 341 -11.94 66.40 12.08
C VAL A 341 -11.27 67.77 12.25
N GLN A 342 -10.17 68.01 11.51
CA GLN A 342 -9.49 69.30 11.52
C GLN A 342 -10.36 70.44 10.96
N GLN A 343 -11.16 70.19 9.92
CA GLN A 343 -12.10 71.17 9.36
C GLN A 343 -13.23 71.49 10.33
N LEU A 344 -13.77 70.49 11.03
CA LEU A 344 -14.86 70.67 12.00
C LEU A 344 -14.40 71.38 13.27
N LEU A 345 -13.22 71.02 13.81
CA LEU A 345 -12.72 71.55 15.07
C LEU A 345 -11.90 72.83 14.88
N GLY A 346 -11.35 73.06 13.69
CA GLY A 346 -10.51 74.20 13.34
C GLY A 346 -9.22 74.32 14.17
N THR A 347 -8.86 73.27 14.93
CA THR A 347 -7.74 73.26 15.89
C THR A 347 -6.96 71.95 15.74
N GLN A 348 -5.63 72.03 15.84
CA GLN A 348 -4.73 70.87 15.68
C GLN A 348 -4.34 70.22 17.01
N ASP A 349 -4.57 70.89 18.15
CA ASP A 349 -4.08 70.46 19.46
C ASP A 349 -5.23 70.04 20.38
N ILE A 350 -5.03 68.92 21.09
CA ILE A 350 -6.00 68.33 22.02
C ILE A 350 -6.37 69.33 23.12
N HIS A 351 -5.40 70.11 23.61
CA HIS A 351 -5.69 71.15 24.62
C HIS A 351 -6.55 72.28 24.06
N SER A 352 -6.40 72.62 22.78
CA SER A 352 -7.27 73.61 22.12
C SER A 352 -8.69 73.07 21.88
N ILE A 353 -8.83 71.77 21.63
CA ILE A 353 -10.13 71.08 21.52
C ILE A 353 -10.83 71.06 22.89
N ILE A 354 -10.11 70.71 23.96
CA ILE A 354 -10.64 70.71 25.33
C ILE A 354 -11.10 72.11 25.72
N ASN A 355 -10.28 73.14 25.48
CA ASN A 355 -10.65 74.53 25.79
C ASN A 355 -11.88 74.97 24.98
N LYS A 356 -11.97 74.65 23.68
CA LYS A 356 -13.18 74.96 22.88
C LYS A 356 -14.42 74.20 23.35
N LEU A 357 -14.27 72.98 23.82
CA LEU A 357 -15.38 72.19 24.36
C LEU A 357 -15.84 72.78 25.70
N GLU A 358 -14.91 73.18 26.57
CA GLU A 358 -15.21 73.90 27.80
C GLU A 358 -15.88 75.25 27.53
N GLU A 359 -15.41 76.01 26.53
CA GLU A 359 -16.05 77.25 26.08
C GLU A 359 -17.46 77.01 25.55
N HIS A 360 -17.68 75.92 24.81
CA HIS A 360 -19.00 75.52 24.35
C HIS A 360 -19.93 75.15 25.52
N GLU A 361 -19.45 74.37 26.48
CA GLU A 361 -20.21 74.02 27.70
C GLU A 361 -20.55 75.26 28.55
N CYS A 362 -19.71 76.31 28.53
CA CYS A 362 -19.98 77.56 29.26
C CYS A 362 -20.90 78.52 28.48
N PHE A 363 -20.77 78.62 27.16
CA PHE A 363 -21.50 79.58 26.33
C PHE A 363 -22.88 79.08 25.90
N PHE A 364 -22.99 77.79 25.58
CA PHE A 364 -24.21 77.23 25.00
C PHE A 364 -25.41 77.25 25.96
N PRO A 365 -25.29 76.94 27.27
CA PRO A 365 -26.43 76.98 28.17
C PRO A 365 -27.01 78.41 28.37
N PRO A 366 -26.20 79.46 28.59
CA PRO A 366 -26.71 80.83 28.62
C PRO A 366 -27.31 81.28 27.28
N PHE A 367 -26.69 80.89 26.15
CA PHE A 367 -27.22 81.21 24.82
C PHE A 367 -28.56 80.52 24.55
N GLN A 368 -28.67 79.23 24.88
CA GLN A 368 -29.91 78.47 24.74
C GLN A 368 -31.01 79.03 25.64
N ALA A 369 -30.69 79.43 26.87
CA ALA A 369 -31.64 80.10 27.76
C ALA A 369 -32.14 81.42 27.15
N LEU A 370 -31.25 82.25 26.62
CA LEU A 370 -31.61 83.49 25.93
C LEU A 370 -32.51 83.23 24.72
N ILE A 371 -32.17 82.24 23.89
CA ILE A 371 -32.97 81.86 22.72
C ILE A 371 -34.34 81.36 23.14
N GLN A 372 -34.42 80.53 24.18
CA GLN A 372 -35.68 80.00 24.68
C GLN A 372 -36.57 81.11 25.25
N ASP A 373 -35.99 82.05 26.00
CA ASP A 373 -36.68 83.24 26.47
C ASP A 373 -37.21 84.08 25.31
N LEU A 374 -36.41 84.23 24.24
CA LEU A 374 -36.79 85.02 23.07
C LEU A 374 -37.89 84.33 22.24
N LEU A 375 -37.87 83.00 22.14
CA LEU A 375 -38.94 82.19 21.56
C LEU A 375 -40.23 82.29 22.39
N CYS A 376 -40.13 82.24 23.72
CA CYS A 376 -41.26 82.42 24.62
C CYS A 376 -41.87 83.83 24.54
N LEU A 377 -41.03 84.88 24.50
CA LEU A 377 -41.47 86.27 24.40
C LEU A 377 -42.14 86.60 23.05
N LEU A 378 -41.70 85.94 21.97
CA LEU A 378 -42.25 86.14 20.64
C LEU A 378 -43.39 85.15 20.30
N GLU A 379 -43.64 84.16 21.16
CA GLU A 379 -44.60 83.05 20.97
C GLU A 379 -44.31 82.20 19.71
N ILE A 380 -43.05 81.82 19.50
CA ILE A 380 -42.60 81.11 18.30
C ILE A 380 -41.95 79.79 18.69
N SER A 381 -42.18 78.75 17.87
CA SER A 381 -41.66 77.41 18.12
C SER A 381 -40.33 77.11 17.42
N ASN A 382 -39.97 77.85 16.37
CA ASN A 382 -38.77 77.62 15.57
C ASN A 382 -37.77 78.77 15.67
N LEU A 383 -36.48 78.43 15.77
CA LEU A 383 -35.37 79.37 15.82
C LEU A 383 -35.32 80.29 14.58
N ASP A 384 -35.59 79.74 13.40
CA ASP A 384 -35.50 80.47 12.12
C ASP A 384 -36.57 81.56 11.96
N ASP A 385 -37.64 81.46 12.74
CA ASP A 385 -38.78 82.36 12.70
C ASP A 385 -38.60 83.59 13.63
N ILE A 386 -37.56 83.59 14.47
CA ILE A 386 -37.20 84.70 15.37
C ILE A 386 -36.90 86.00 14.62
N VAL A 387 -36.01 85.94 13.61
CA VAL A 387 -35.59 87.15 12.87
C VAL A 387 -36.73 87.75 12.03
N PRO A 388 -37.54 86.94 11.30
CA PRO A 388 -38.70 87.43 10.56
C PRO A 388 -39.74 88.13 11.43
N THR A 389 -40.09 87.56 12.59
CA THR A 389 -41.10 88.13 13.50
C THR A 389 -40.61 89.40 14.19
N VAL A 390 -39.35 89.46 14.63
CA VAL A 390 -38.77 90.70 15.16
C VAL A 390 -38.76 91.81 14.09
N ARG A 391 -38.48 91.47 12.83
CA ARG A 391 -38.58 92.44 11.72
C ARG A 391 -40.01 92.90 11.47
N ASN A 392 -40.99 92.00 11.56
CA ASN A 392 -42.41 92.34 11.43
C ASN A 392 -42.90 93.22 12.60
N LEU A 393 -42.51 92.90 13.84
CA LEU A 393 -42.82 93.73 15.02
C LEU A 393 -42.19 95.12 14.92
N LYS A 394 -40.97 95.23 14.40
CA LYS A 394 -40.30 96.51 14.14
C LYS A 394 -41.02 97.34 13.05
N LEU A 395 -41.67 96.70 12.08
CA LEU A 395 -42.47 97.38 11.05
C LEU A 395 -43.83 97.82 11.57
N VAL A 396 -44.41 97.11 12.55
CA VAL A 396 -45.69 97.43 13.21
C VAL A 396 -45.53 98.49 14.31
N ALA A 397 -44.34 98.61 14.91
CA ALA A 397 -44.01 99.61 15.95
C ALA A 397 -43.53 100.96 15.38
N ARG A 398 -43.56 101.15 14.06
CA ARG A 398 -43.36 102.43 13.37
C ARG A 398 -44.70 102.93 12.85
#